data_AF-A0A9P5T3M0-F1
#
_entry.id   AF-A0A9P5T3M0-F1
#
_cell.length_a   1.000
_cell.length_b   1.000
_cell.length_c   1.000
_cell.angle_alpha   90.00
_cell.angle_beta   90.00
_cell.angle_gamma   90.00
#
_symmetry.space_group_name_H-M   'P 1'
#
loop_
_entity.id
_entity.type
_entity.pdbx_description
1 polymer ?
#
loop_
_entity_poly.entity_id
_entity_poly.type
_entity_poly.pdbx_seq_one_letter_code
_entity_poly.pdbx_strand_id
1 'polypeptide(L)'
;MDEIQFFRLPGKTDIGKIPCDYQPDGQFVIFWDDIEQLFPGVHHVTNRGVLVKMLKDSNGNRIVPCRIQYHPGVTLDVVLSTSDGNESTTVSRINNATNATLQQQKPPSNDDGNDTNSTLPSNQTVKYVQKDDLDSDVEQPQVVSPLSDSQSKALTSSTADALVQAIRGGNLGGLGEQLILCLQNLKNEVGKNNELVSKNHELTAHVINLQEEMKQLQIQALDRLALLQNNVRALLTQTYELHEYPIPRLFIVLPDNRSPWNPMNFLSNKFRLYFLCECGEHTQSINSKIPRHIHLAKHGGYDIARPKEFFQQYGSYVLIVLRMLKFGISVAGIVAPAVSLLVRDDALHQATSSLKMLIGNISSGMDQVIRCIENVSAKEGVVDGHTGQMESNEGLEGADLRQLETFLKIKDSNRVLGNLYRTVTSEGHVKWVCIDHYRENYHETAAKAFRDA
;
A
#
# COMPACT_ATOMS: atom_id res chain seq x y z
N MET A 1 -19.15 8.23 -15.18
CA MET A 1 -18.19 8.73 -16.17
C MET A 1 -17.97 7.58 -17.11
N ASP A 2 -18.03 7.83 -18.40
CA ASP A 2 -17.81 6.80 -19.40
C ASP A 2 -16.29 6.54 -19.43
N GLU A 3 -15.88 5.33 -19.07
CA GLU A 3 -14.48 4.90 -19.20
C GLU A 3 -14.12 4.89 -20.69
N ILE A 4 -12.94 5.36 -21.08
CA ILE A 4 -12.56 5.46 -22.51
C ILE A 4 -11.32 4.62 -22.76
N GLN A 5 -11.40 3.72 -23.74
CA GLN A 5 -10.26 2.97 -24.25
C GLN A 5 -9.61 3.73 -25.42
N PHE A 6 -8.29 3.82 -25.39
CA PHE A 6 -7.48 4.42 -26.45
C PHE A 6 -6.95 3.37 -27.41
N PHE A 7 -7.00 3.67 -28.70
CA PHE A 7 -6.51 2.81 -29.79
C PHE A 7 -5.67 3.64 -30.77
N ARG A 8 -4.69 3.03 -31.44
CA ARG A 8 -3.93 3.67 -32.51
C ARG A 8 -3.49 2.66 -33.57
N LEU A 9 -3.12 3.13 -34.75
CA LEU A 9 -2.42 2.31 -35.74
C LEU A 9 -0.91 2.30 -35.45
N PRO A 10 -0.21 1.15 -35.55
CA PRO A 10 1.24 1.09 -35.41
C PRO A 10 1.96 2.12 -36.28
N GLY A 11 2.83 2.93 -35.68
CA GLY A 11 3.59 3.97 -36.37
C GLY A 11 2.81 5.26 -36.70
N LYS A 12 1.54 5.37 -36.28
CA LYS A 12 0.75 6.60 -36.36
C LYS A 12 0.61 7.25 -34.98
N THR A 13 0.52 8.57 -34.96
CA THR A 13 0.32 9.38 -33.75
C THR A 13 -1.15 9.58 -33.40
N ASP A 14 -2.05 9.31 -34.34
CA ASP A 14 -3.49 9.53 -34.16
C ASP A 14 -4.06 8.46 -33.22
N ILE A 15 -4.78 8.94 -32.19
CA ILE A 15 -5.37 8.09 -31.15
C ILE A 15 -6.90 8.14 -31.28
N GLY A 16 -7.49 6.99 -31.61
CA GLY A 16 -8.92 6.73 -31.54
C GLY A 16 -9.37 6.52 -30.10
N LYS A 17 -10.59 6.95 -29.77
CA LYS A 17 -11.19 6.88 -28.43
C LYS A 17 -12.54 6.18 -28.53
N ILE A 18 -12.74 5.12 -27.75
CA ILE A 18 -13.99 4.37 -27.74
C ILE A 18 -14.48 4.29 -26.28
N PRO A 19 -15.72 4.74 -25.98
CA PRO A 19 -16.33 4.54 -24.68
C PRO A 19 -16.46 3.05 -24.35
N CYS A 20 -16.25 2.68 -23.09
CA CYS A 20 -16.38 1.32 -22.61
C CYS A 20 -17.79 1.08 -22.06
N ASP A 21 -18.32 -0.10 -22.32
CA ASP A 21 -19.60 -0.54 -21.75
C ASP A 21 -19.37 -1.30 -20.45
N TYR A 22 -20.21 -1.00 -19.45
CA TYR A 22 -20.18 -1.65 -18.15
C TYR A 22 -21.09 -2.89 -18.15
N GLN A 23 -20.49 -4.07 -17.93
CA GLN A 23 -21.23 -5.32 -17.83
C GLN A 23 -21.72 -5.58 -16.39
N PRO A 24 -22.83 -6.34 -16.20
CA PRO A 24 -23.37 -6.66 -14.87
C PRO A 24 -22.41 -7.42 -13.95
N ASP A 25 -21.39 -8.09 -14.50
CA ASP A 25 -20.34 -8.79 -13.76
C ASP A 25 -19.24 -7.85 -13.22
N GLY A 26 -19.38 -6.54 -13.45
CA GLY A 26 -18.44 -5.52 -13.01
C GLY A 26 -17.27 -5.27 -13.95
N GLN A 27 -17.25 -5.88 -15.14
CA GLN A 27 -16.18 -5.67 -16.11
C GLN A 27 -16.55 -4.58 -17.13
N PHE A 28 -15.57 -3.73 -17.45
CA PHE A 28 -15.65 -2.84 -18.60
C PHE A 28 -15.18 -3.57 -19.86
N VAL A 29 -15.95 -3.44 -20.94
CA VAL A 29 -15.68 -4.09 -22.23
C VAL A 29 -15.76 -3.09 -23.37
N ILE A 30 -15.07 -3.39 -24.46
CA ILE A 30 -15.22 -2.66 -25.73
C ILE A 30 -15.76 -3.62 -26.78
N PHE A 31 -16.84 -3.24 -27.46
CA PHE A 31 -17.38 -4.04 -28.55
C PHE A 31 -16.50 -3.96 -29.79
N TRP A 32 -16.35 -5.09 -30.47
CA TRP A 32 -15.53 -5.18 -31.66
C TRP A 32 -16.06 -4.30 -32.80
N ASP A 33 -17.39 -4.19 -32.92
CA ASP A 33 -18.03 -3.39 -33.97
C ASP A 33 -17.67 -1.91 -33.86
N ASP A 34 -17.50 -1.38 -32.64
CA ASP A 34 -17.05 0.00 -32.43
C ASP A 34 -15.59 0.20 -32.85
N ILE A 35 -14.75 -0.81 -32.64
CA ILE A 35 -13.35 -0.82 -33.09
C ILE A 35 -13.30 -0.85 -34.62
N GLU A 36 -14.11 -1.71 -35.24
CA GLU A 36 -14.23 -1.83 -36.70
C GLU A 36 -14.76 -0.53 -37.34
N GLN A 37 -15.71 0.14 -36.68
CA GLN A 37 -16.24 1.42 -37.15
C GLN A 37 -15.16 2.52 -37.17
N LEU A 38 -14.28 2.54 -36.16
CA LEU A 38 -13.22 3.52 -36.05
C LEU A 38 -11.98 3.16 -36.88
N PHE A 39 -11.72 1.86 -37.06
CA PHE A 39 -10.61 1.31 -37.83
C PHE A 39 -11.10 0.24 -38.82
N PRO A 40 -11.69 0.66 -39.96
CA PRO A 40 -12.22 -0.28 -40.94
C PRO A 40 -11.17 -1.25 -41.44
N GLY A 41 -11.50 -2.55 -41.45
CA GLY A 41 -10.59 -3.62 -41.84
C GLY A 41 -9.71 -4.12 -40.70
N VAL A 42 -10.06 -3.86 -39.44
CA VAL A 42 -9.29 -4.36 -38.30
C VAL A 42 -9.26 -5.90 -38.31
N HIS A 43 -8.06 -6.46 -38.27
CA HIS A 43 -7.84 -7.89 -38.16
C HIS A 43 -7.74 -8.32 -36.69
N HIS A 44 -6.92 -7.61 -35.92
CA HIS A 44 -6.68 -7.90 -34.52
C HIS A 44 -6.15 -6.68 -33.77
N VAL A 45 -6.21 -6.75 -32.44
CA VAL A 45 -5.70 -5.71 -31.53
C VAL A 45 -4.56 -6.30 -30.71
N THR A 46 -3.51 -5.51 -30.49
CA THR A 46 -2.36 -5.89 -29.67
C THR A 46 -2.09 -4.86 -28.58
N ASN A 47 -1.53 -5.31 -27.46
CA ASN A 47 -1.01 -4.47 -26.39
C ASN A 47 0.50 -4.69 -26.34
N ARG A 48 1.29 -3.71 -26.81
CA ARG A 48 2.75 -3.80 -26.87
C ARG A 48 3.23 -5.07 -27.61
N GLY A 49 2.58 -5.39 -28.73
CA GLY A 49 2.88 -6.58 -29.53
C GLY A 49 2.25 -7.89 -29.03
N VAL A 50 1.59 -7.91 -27.87
CA VAL A 50 0.87 -9.09 -27.37
C VAL A 50 -0.58 -9.04 -27.85
N LEU A 51 -1.05 -10.11 -28.50
CA LEU A 51 -2.43 -10.21 -28.99
C LEU A 51 -3.45 -10.09 -27.84
N VAL A 52 -4.36 -9.13 -27.94
CA VAL A 52 -5.51 -8.99 -27.04
C VAL A 52 -6.56 -10.01 -27.43
N LYS A 53 -6.92 -10.89 -26.49
CA LYS A 53 -7.87 -11.97 -26.73
C LYS A 53 -9.31 -11.46 -26.63
N MET A 54 -10.16 -11.96 -27.52
CA MET A 54 -11.62 -11.82 -27.40
C MET A 54 -12.11 -12.51 -26.12
N LEU A 55 -13.08 -11.89 -25.44
CA LEU A 55 -13.73 -12.48 -24.28
C LEU A 55 -14.48 -13.76 -24.67
N LYS A 56 -14.45 -14.72 -23.75
CA LYS A 56 -15.07 -16.04 -23.90
C LYS A 56 -15.99 -16.32 -22.72
N ASP A 57 -17.05 -17.07 -22.98
CA ASP A 57 -17.97 -17.55 -21.94
C ASP A 57 -17.34 -18.70 -21.12
N SER A 58 -18.07 -19.20 -20.13
CA SER A 58 -17.66 -20.33 -19.28
C SER A 58 -17.43 -21.64 -20.06
N ASN A 59 -17.95 -21.76 -21.27
CA ASN A 59 -17.76 -22.91 -22.15
C ASN A 59 -16.57 -22.73 -23.11
N GLY A 60 -15.87 -21.59 -23.05
CA GLY A 60 -14.74 -21.26 -23.92
C GLY A 60 -15.14 -20.77 -25.31
N ASN A 61 -16.43 -20.52 -25.55
CA ASN A 61 -16.95 -19.94 -26.79
C ASN A 61 -16.76 -18.42 -26.76
N ARG A 62 -16.54 -17.80 -27.92
CA ARG A 62 -16.49 -16.33 -28.00
C ARG A 62 -17.86 -15.75 -27.67
N ILE A 63 -17.88 -14.73 -26.83
CA ILE A 63 -19.13 -14.05 -26.49
C ILE A 63 -19.57 -13.19 -27.68
N VAL A 64 -20.87 -13.21 -28.00
CA VAL A 64 -21.48 -12.41 -29.07
C VAL A 64 -22.41 -11.35 -28.43
N PRO A 65 -22.29 -10.05 -28.77
CA PRO A 65 -21.36 -9.48 -29.74
C PRO A 65 -19.89 -9.60 -29.29
N CYS A 66 -18.99 -9.78 -30.26
CA CYS A 66 -17.55 -9.90 -29.99
C CYS A 66 -17.06 -8.67 -29.23
N ARG A 67 -16.24 -8.91 -28.21
CA ARG A 67 -15.74 -7.85 -27.34
C ARG A 67 -14.41 -8.23 -26.70
N ILE A 68 -13.64 -7.21 -26.35
CA ILE A 68 -12.38 -7.33 -25.62
C ILE A 68 -12.50 -6.68 -24.25
N GLN A 69 -11.64 -7.09 -23.32
CA GLN A 69 -11.56 -6.49 -21.99
C GLN A 69 -10.98 -5.08 -22.07
N TYR A 70 -11.48 -4.16 -21.23
CA TYR A 70 -10.88 -2.85 -21.06
C TYR A 70 -9.48 -2.94 -20.43
N HIS A 71 -8.55 -2.15 -20.98
CA HIS A 71 -7.16 -2.03 -20.54
C HIS A 71 -6.88 -0.58 -20.08
N PRO A 72 -7.09 -0.27 -18.79
CA PRO A 72 -7.02 1.10 -18.27
C PRO A 72 -5.63 1.71 -18.44
N GLY A 73 -5.60 2.96 -18.93
CA GLY A 73 -4.36 3.73 -19.12
C GLY A 73 -3.44 3.21 -20.23
N VAL A 74 -3.88 2.24 -21.03
CA VAL A 74 -3.09 1.68 -22.13
C VAL A 74 -3.68 2.12 -23.47
N THR A 75 -2.82 2.48 -24.43
CA THR A 75 -3.24 2.62 -25.84
C THR A 75 -2.98 1.32 -26.57
N LEU A 76 -4.03 0.72 -27.11
CA LEU A 76 -3.95 -0.54 -27.84
C LEU A 76 -3.61 -0.29 -29.32
N ASP A 77 -2.78 -1.15 -29.90
CA ASP A 77 -2.37 -1.07 -31.29
C ASP A 77 -3.31 -1.92 -32.16
N VAL A 78 -3.94 -1.29 -33.16
CA VAL A 78 -4.88 -1.91 -34.09
C VAL A 78 -4.14 -2.33 -35.35
N VAL A 79 -4.23 -3.61 -35.70
CA VAL A 79 -3.61 -4.15 -36.91
C VAL A 79 -4.69 -4.41 -37.95
N LEU A 80 -4.60 -3.73 -39.09
CA LEU A 80 -5.52 -3.87 -40.21
C LEU A 80 -5.15 -5.07 -41.08
N SER A 81 -6.15 -5.70 -41.70
CA SER A 81 -5.93 -6.68 -42.75
C SER A 81 -5.39 -5.94 -43.96
N THR A 82 -4.13 -6.17 -44.35
CA THR A 82 -3.60 -5.59 -45.60
C THR A 82 -4.33 -6.24 -46.76
N SER A 83 -5.15 -5.48 -47.48
CA SER A 83 -5.87 -5.91 -48.69
C SER A 83 -4.96 -6.12 -49.90
N ASP A 84 -3.66 -5.91 -49.73
CA ASP A 84 -2.70 -5.96 -50.82
C ASP A 84 -2.31 -7.40 -51.11
N GLY A 85 -3.12 -8.03 -51.95
CA GLY A 85 -2.72 -9.19 -52.73
C GLY A 85 -1.64 -8.81 -53.74
N ASN A 86 -0.40 -8.56 -53.29
CA ASN A 86 0.79 -8.87 -54.06
C ASN A 86 2.09 -8.82 -53.22
N GLU A 87 2.81 -9.94 -53.31
CA GLU A 87 4.24 -10.16 -53.01
C GLU A 87 4.73 -10.33 -51.55
N SER A 88 5.07 -11.60 -51.27
CA SER A 88 6.42 -12.08 -50.96
C SER A 88 7.28 -11.26 -49.99
N THR A 89 7.61 -11.84 -48.83
CA THR A 89 8.97 -12.34 -48.49
C THR A 89 9.12 -12.61 -46.97
N THR A 90 9.47 -13.86 -46.66
CA THR A 90 10.15 -14.41 -45.46
C THR A 90 9.76 -13.95 -44.05
N VAL A 91 9.06 -14.85 -43.34
CA VAL A 91 9.12 -14.95 -41.87
C VAL A 91 10.10 -16.08 -41.52
N SER A 92 11.20 -15.71 -40.86
CA SER A 92 12.16 -16.64 -40.26
C SER A 92 11.47 -17.47 -39.17
N ARG A 93 11.37 -18.77 -39.42
CA ARG A 93 11.03 -19.80 -38.43
C ARG A 93 12.12 -19.87 -37.37
N ILE A 94 11.78 -19.62 -36.11
CA ILE A 94 12.46 -20.24 -34.97
C ILE A 94 11.46 -21.23 -34.38
N ASN A 95 11.60 -22.49 -34.80
CA ASN A 95 11.01 -23.63 -34.12
C ASN A 95 11.90 -23.98 -32.91
N ASN A 96 11.31 -24.20 -31.74
CA ASN A 96 11.87 -25.14 -30.77
C ASN A 96 10.73 -26.03 -30.27
N ALA A 97 10.80 -27.28 -30.69
CA ALA A 97 10.03 -28.38 -30.16
C ALA A 97 10.98 -29.28 -29.38
N THR A 98 10.67 -29.57 -28.13
CA THR A 98 11.12 -30.78 -27.43
C THR A 98 10.07 -31.13 -26.38
N ASN A 99 9.16 -32.03 -26.76
CA ASN A 99 8.53 -32.94 -25.83
C ASN A 99 9.55 -34.05 -25.56
N ALA A 100 9.92 -34.24 -24.29
CA ALA A 100 10.61 -35.43 -23.83
C ALA A 100 9.95 -35.96 -22.55
N THR A 101 9.38 -37.14 -22.72
CA THR A 101 8.98 -38.15 -21.74
C THR A 101 9.91 -38.21 -20.52
N LEU A 102 9.34 -38.20 -19.31
CA LEU A 102 10.04 -38.66 -18.11
C LEU A 102 9.17 -39.68 -17.36
N GLN A 103 9.72 -40.88 -17.34
CA GLN A 103 9.25 -42.06 -16.63
C GLN A 103 9.38 -41.87 -15.12
N GLN A 104 8.46 -42.54 -14.41
CA GLN A 104 8.53 -42.79 -12.98
C GLN A 104 9.84 -43.51 -12.62
N GLN A 105 10.58 -42.98 -11.65
CA GLN A 105 11.52 -43.77 -10.87
C GLN A 105 11.32 -43.54 -9.36
N LYS A 106 11.45 -44.68 -8.68
CA LYS A 106 11.33 -45.04 -7.28
C LYS A 106 12.29 -44.25 -6.36
N PRO A 107 11.94 -43.98 -5.08
CA PRO A 107 12.85 -43.31 -4.16
C PRO A 107 13.83 -44.32 -3.51
N PRO A 108 15.09 -43.92 -3.24
CA PRO A 108 15.92 -44.59 -2.27
C PRO A 108 15.75 -43.94 -0.88
N SER A 109 15.82 -44.82 0.10
CA SER A 109 15.90 -44.58 1.54
C SER A 109 17.34 -44.24 1.99
N ASN A 110 17.40 -43.69 3.20
CA ASN A 110 18.54 -43.43 4.11
C ASN A 110 19.07 -41.99 4.05
N ASP A 111 18.91 -41.17 5.10
CA ASP A 111 19.41 -41.22 6.50
C ASP A 111 20.72 -40.43 6.63
N ASP A 112 20.87 -39.83 7.81
CA ASP A 112 21.93 -38.97 8.34
C ASP A 112 21.94 -37.47 7.99
N GLY A 113 21.96 -36.70 9.07
CA GLY A 113 21.63 -35.29 9.14
C GLY A 113 22.80 -34.32 9.11
N ASN A 114 22.45 -33.04 9.22
CA ASN A 114 23.23 -32.04 9.92
C ASN A 114 22.35 -30.81 10.16
N ASP A 115 22.09 -30.51 11.43
CA ASP A 115 21.46 -29.28 11.88
C ASP A 115 22.42 -28.10 11.66
N THR A 116 22.05 -27.17 10.79
CA THR A 116 22.62 -25.83 10.78
C THR A 116 21.51 -24.79 10.85
N ASN A 117 21.39 -24.21 12.04
CA ASN A 117 20.65 -23.00 12.38
C ASN A 117 20.70 -21.95 11.26
N SER A 118 19.54 -21.63 10.68
CA SER A 118 19.32 -20.37 9.96
C SER A 118 18.49 -19.45 10.84
N THR A 119 19.20 -18.68 11.65
CA THR A 119 18.68 -17.54 12.41
C THR A 119 18.25 -16.46 11.40
N LEU A 120 16.95 -16.25 11.28
CA LEU A 120 16.37 -15.07 10.63
C LEU A 120 16.78 -13.81 11.42
N PRO A 121 17.23 -12.73 10.78
CA PRO A 121 17.56 -11.51 11.50
C PRO A 121 16.28 -10.81 11.95
N SER A 122 16.07 -10.80 13.26
CA SER A 122 15.07 -9.97 13.95
C SER A 122 15.23 -8.50 13.58
N ASN A 123 14.08 -7.88 13.31
CA ASN A 123 13.79 -6.46 13.29
C ASN A 123 14.87 -5.56 13.91
N GLN A 124 15.67 -4.92 13.07
CA GLN A 124 16.27 -3.64 13.44
C GLN A 124 15.20 -2.57 13.31
N THR A 125 14.63 -2.20 14.46
CA THR A 125 13.92 -0.94 14.64
C THR A 125 14.89 0.18 14.29
N VAL A 126 14.74 0.77 13.10
CA VAL A 126 15.35 2.05 12.75
C VAL A 126 14.76 3.08 13.72
N LYS A 127 15.49 3.39 14.79
CA LYS A 127 15.18 4.53 15.64
C LYS A 127 15.29 5.77 14.77
N TYR A 128 14.13 6.33 14.41
CA TYR A 128 14.05 7.69 13.90
C TYR A 128 14.71 8.61 14.92
N VAL A 129 15.84 9.21 14.54
CA VAL A 129 16.40 10.36 15.24
C VAL A 129 15.41 11.50 15.00
N GLN A 130 14.71 11.91 16.06
CA GLN A 130 13.88 13.11 16.05
C GLN A 130 14.72 14.31 15.62
N LYS A 131 14.10 15.16 14.80
CA LYS A 131 14.72 16.19 13.97
C LYS A 131 15.06 17.48 14.73
N ASP A 132 15.17 17.44 16.05
CA ASP A 132 15.11 18.65 16.88
C ASP A 132 16.46 19.13 17.47
N ASP A 133 17.59 18.44 17.27
CA ASP A 133 18.87 18.81 17.92
C ASP A 133 20.10 18.95 16.97
N LEU A 134 19.91 19.06 15.65
CA LEU A 134 21.01 19.32 14.70
C LEU A 134 21.12 20.82 14.35
N ASP A 135 21.30 21.64 15.38
CA ASP A 135 21.68 23.06 15.27
C ASP A 135 22.98 23.34 16.04
N SER A 136 23.86 22.32 16.13
CA SER A 136 25.18 22.44 16.75
C SER A 136 26.26 22.73 15.70
N ASP A 137 26.77 23.96 15.76
CA ASP A 137 28.13 24.37 15.45
C ASP A 137 28.74 23.77 14.17
N VAL A 138 28.23 24.19 13.01
CA VAL A 138 29.07 24.24 11.82
C VAL A 138 30.06 25.39 12.04
N GLU A 139 31.26 25.06 12.53
CA GLU A 139 32.40 25.97 12.48
C GLU A 139 32.49 26.54 11.07
N GLN A 140 32.24 27.84 10.94
CA GLN A 140 32.50 28.57 9.70
C GLN A 140 33.95 28.27 9.29
N PRO A 141 34.21 27.93 8.02
CA PRO A 141 35.57 27.84 7.54
C PRO A 141 36.22 29.21 7.77
N GLN A 142 37.13 29.30 8.76
CA GLN A 142 37.91 30.51 8.93
C GLN A 142 38.71 30.70 7.64
N VAL A 143 38.30 31.68 6.85
CA VAL A 143 39.01 32.14 5.67
C VAL A 143 40.33 32.71 6.17
N VAL A 144 41.36 31.86 6.20
CA VAL A 144 42.72 32.27 6.52
C VAL A 144 43.14 33.26 5.44
N SER A 145 43.29 34.52 5.83
CA SER A 145 43.72 35.62 4.98
C SER A 145 45.01 35.25 4.24
N PRO A 146 45.07 35.29 2.90
CA PRO A 146 46.27 34.99 2.15
C PRO A 146 47.15 36.24 2.09
N LEU A 147 47.67 36.67 3.23
CA LEU A 147 48.95 37.36 3.26
C LEU A 147 49.90 36.45 4.02
N SER A 148 50.52 35.52 3.28
CA SER A 148 51.63 34.75 3.82
C SER A 148 52.71 35.71 4.31
N ASP A 149 53.19 35.53 5.54
CA ASP A 149 54.29 36.30 6.13
C ASP A 149 55.55 36.36 5.25
N SER A 150 55.68 35.42 4.31
CA SER A 150 56.73 35.38 3.29
C SER A 150 56.73 36.55 2.31
N GLN A 151 55.57 37.09 1.91
CA GLN A 151 55.52 38.17 0.91
C GLN A 151 55.85 39.55 1.52
N SER A 152 55.41 39.81 2.76
CA SER A 152 55.81 41.02 3.50
C SER A 152 57.33 41.06 3.79
N LYS A 153 57.95 39.91 4.02
CA LYS A 153 59.40 39.82 4.29
C LYS A 153 60.27 40.05 3.05
N ALA A 154 59.84 39.59 1.87
CA ALA A 154 60.60 39.77 0.63
C ALA A 154 60.60 41.22 0.12
N LEU A 155 59.45 41.92 0.23
CA LEU A 155 59.32 43.33 -0.17
C LEU A 155 60.07 44.29 0.74
N THR A 156 60.12 44.00 2.05
CA THR A 156 60.85 44.83 3.03
C THR A 156 62.36 44.65 2.93
N SER A 157 62.87 43.44 2.67
CA SER A 157 64.31 43.20 2.48
C SER A 157 64.85 43.88 1.22
N SER A 158 64.20 43.70 0.06
CA SER A 158 64.74 44.23 -1.21
C SER A 158 64.74 45.76 -1.28
N THR A 159 63.77 46.43 -0.65
CA THR A 159 63.69 47.90 -0.63
C THR A 159 64.60 48.49 0.44
N ALA A 160 64.73 47.84 1.60
CA ALA A 160 65.69 48.24 2.62
C ALA A 160 67.13 48.11 2.11
N ASP A 161 67.47 47.05 1.40
CA ASP A 161 68.83 46.84 0.86
C ASP A 161 69.18 47.88 -0.23
N ALA A 162 68.23 48.22 -1.10
CA ALA A 162 68.42 49.28 -2.10
C ALA A 162 68.59 50.68 -1.46
N LEU A 163 67.81 50.97 -0.41
CA LEU A 163 67.92 52.22 0.36
C LEU A 163 69.28 52.33 1.06
N VAL A 164 69.73 51.24 1.69
CA VAL A 164 71.03 51.16 2.39
C VAL A 164 72.20 51.32 1.42
N GLN A 165 72.13 50.75 0.21
CA GLN A 165 73.18 50.93 -0.80
C GLN A 165 73.23 52.36 -1.37
N ALA A 166 72.08 52.99 -1.61
CA ALA A 166 72.02 54.36 -2.11
C ALA A 166 72.56 55.39 -1.10
N ILE A 167 72.26 55.21 0.20
CA ILE A 167 72.83 56.04 1.29
C ILE A 167 74.36 55.88 1.36
N ARG A 168 74.88 54.66 1.16
CA ARG A 168 76.32 54.36 1.25
C ARG A 168 77.13 54.89 0.04
N GLY A 169 76.49 55.08 -1.12
CA GLY A 169 77.13 55.51 -2.36
C GLY A 169 77.05 57.01 -2.68
N GLY A 170 76.34 57.83 -1.88
CA GLY A 170 76.24 59.28 -2.07
C GLY A 170 75.44 59.75 -3.29
N ASN A 171 74.88 58.82 -4.09
CA ASN A 171 74.12 59.12 -5.30
C ASN A 171 72.61 58.99 -5.07
N LEU A 172 72.02 60.03 -4.49
CA LEU A 172 70.58 60.11 -4.18
C LEU A 172 69.69 60.28 -5.42
N GLY A 173 70.26 60.63 -6.59
CA GLY A 173 69.50 60.96 -7.80
C GLY A 173 68.72 59.78 -8.39
N GLY A 174 69.21 58.55 -8.27
CA GLY A 174 68.56 57.34 -8.81
C GLY A 174 67.53 56.69 -7.87
N LEU A 175 67.47 57.11 -6.60
CA LEU A 175 66.60 56.51 -5.60
C LEU A 175 65.11 56.75 -5.90
N GLY A 176 64.79 57.95 -6.40
CA GLY A 176 63.42 58.33 -6.74
C GLY A 176 62.82 57.44 -7.83
N GLU A 177 63.59 57.14 -8.89
CA GLU A 177 63.13 56.28 -9.99
C GLU A 177 62.92 54.82 -9.55
N GLN A 178 63.84 54.27 -8.74
CA GLN A 178 63.66 52.92 -8.19
C GLN A 178 62.44 52.82 -7.26
N LEU A 179 62.19 53.85 -6.44
CA LEU A 179 61.02 53.89 -5.56
C LEU A 179 59.72 53.95 -6.36
N ILE A 180 59.67 54.78 -7.41
CA ILE A 180 58.51 54.85 -8.31
C ILE A 180 58.24 53.49 -8.97
N LEU A 181 59.28 52.82 -9.46
CA LEU A 181 59.14 51.50 -10.11
C LEU A 181 58.69 50.44 -9.11
N CYS A 182 59.18 50.48 -7.86
CA CYS A 182 58.73 49.59 -6.79
C CYS A 182 57.25 49.81 -6.43
N LEU A 183 56.82 51.08 -6.33
CA LEU A 183 55.41 51.41 -6.04
C LEU A 183 54.48 50.97 -7.17
N GLN A 184 54.92 51.09 -8.43
CA GLN A 184 54.17 50.60 -9.59
C GLN A 184 54.04 49.07 -9.56
N ASN A 185 55.12 48.35 -9.25
CA ASN A 185 55.08 46.89 -9.11
C ASN A 185 54.15 46.46 -7.95
N LEU A 186 54.25 47.11 -6.79
CA LEU A 186 53.37 46.83 -5.65
C LEU A 186 51.89 47.08 -6.02
N LYS A 187 51.61 48.18 -6.71
CA LYS A 187 50.25 48.48 -7.19
C LYS A 187 49.71 47.39 -8.13
N ASN A 188 50.54 46.89 -9.03
CA ASN A 188 50.17 45.81 -9.95
C ASN A 188 49.93 44.48 -9.20
N GLU A 189 50.78 44.13 -8.23
CA GLU A 189 50.61 42.91 -7.43
C GLU A 189 49.38 42.98 -6.52
N VAL A 190 49.10 44.12 -5.90
CA VAL A 190 47.85 44.34 -5.15
C VAL A 190 46.63 44.20 -6.07
N GLY A 191 46.71 44.70 -7.31
CA GLY A 191 45.67 44.50 -8.33
C GLY A 191 45.42 43.02 -8.63
N LYS A 192 46.48 42.24 -8.87
CA LYS A 192 46.38 40.78 -9.09
C LYS A 192 45.83 40.04 -7.87
N ASN A 193 46.26 40.40 -6.67
CA ASN A 193 45.78 39.77 -5.44
C ASN A 193 44.29 40.04 -5.22
N ASN A 194 43.82 41.26 -5.50
CA ASN A 194 42.39 41.58 -5.45
C ASN A 194 41.58 40.74 -6.46
N GLU A 195 42.10 40.52 -7.68
CA GLU A 195 41.46 39.64 -8.67
C GLU A 195 41.39 38.19 -8.17
N LEU A 196 42.48 37.68 -7.57
CA LEU A 196 42.52 36.33 -7.02
C LEU A 196 41.55 36.16 -5.84
N VAL A 197 41.47 37.16 -4.97
CA VAL A 197 40.50 37.20 -3.87
C VAL A 197 39.08 37.17 -4.42
N SER A 198 38.78 37.93 -5.47
CA SER A 198 37.45 37.89 -6.13
C SER A 198 37.13 36.49 -6.66
N LYS A 199 38.07 35.85 -7.37
CA LYS A 199 37.90 34.47 -7.88
C LYS A 199 37.70 33.45 -6.77
N ASN A 200 38.40 33.58 -5.64
CA ASN A 200 38.22 32.70 -4.49
C ASN A 200 36.84 32.89 -3.83
N HIS A 201 36.32 34.11 -3.76
CA HIS A 201 34.95 34.35 -3.27
C HIS A 201 33.91 33.73 -4.20
N GLU A 202 34.07 33.88 -5.52
CA GLU A 202 33.20 33.25 -6.52
C GLU A 202 33.23 31.71 -6.41
N LEU A 203 34.42 31.13 -6.28
CA LEU A 203 34.58 29.68 -6.10
C LEU A 203 33.93 29.20 -4.79
N THR A 204 34.10 29.95 -3.69
CA THR A 204 33.49 29.63 -2.40
C THR A 204 31.96 29.67 -2.49
N ALA A 205 31.40 30.70 -3.14
CA ALA A 205 29.96 30.80 -3.37
C ALA A 205 29.43 29.64 -4.24
N HIS A 206 30.20 29.23 -5.26
CA HIS A 206 29.86 28.09 -6.10
C HIS A 206 29.85 26.77 -5.30
N VAL A 207 30.85 26.54 -4.45
CA VAL A 207 30.91 25.35 -3.58
C VAL A 207 29.74 25.30 -2.60
N ILE A 208 29.37 26.43 -2.00
CA ILE A 208 28.21 26.52 -1.08
C ILE A 208 26.92 26.15 -1.83
N ASN A 209 26.73 26.67 -3.05
CA ASN A 209 25.55 26.36 -3.85
C ASN A 209 25.49 24.85 -4.19
N LEU A 210 26.59 24.27 -4.66
CA LEU A 210 26.67 22.82 -4.92
C LEU A 210 26.39 21.98 -3.67
N GLN A 211 26.87 22.40 -2.50
CA GLN A 211 26.61 21.72 -1.24
C GLN A 211 25.11 21.74 -0.87
N GLU A 212 24.43 22.87 -1.08
CA GLU A 212 22.99 22.99 -0.83
C GLU A 212 22.17 22.15 -1.83
N GLU A 213 22.53 22.17 -3.12
CA GLU A 213 21.91 21.30 -4.13
C GLU A 213 22.07 19.81 -3.78
N MET A 214 23.28 19.41 -3.36
CA MET A 214 23.53 18.04 -2.91
C MET A 214 22.69 17.65 -1.69
N LYS A 215 22.54 18.56 -0.72
CA LYS A 215 21.70 18.34 0.46
C LYS A 215 20.23 18.14 0.08
N GLN A 216 19.72 18.96 -0.84
CA GLN A 216 18.34 18.83 -1.34
C GLN A 216 18.12 17.51 -2.07
N LEU A 217 19.08 17.10 -2.91
CA LEU A 217 19.05 15.80 -3.60
C LEU A 217 19.07 14.63 -2.61
N GLN A 218 19.86 14.70 -1.55
CA GLN A 218 19.88 13.68 -0.49
C GLN A 218 18.53 13.58 0.23
N ILE A 219 17.93 14.71 0.61
CA ILE A 219 16.61 14.73 1.25
C ILE A 219 15.56 14.11 0.33
N GLN A 220 15.53 14.53 -0.93
CA GLN A 220 14.59 13.97 -1.92
C GLN A 220 14.78 12.47 -2.12
N ALA A 221 16.04 11.97 -2.12
CA ALA A 221 16.34 10.56 -2.23
C ALA A 221 15.84 9.76 -1.02
N LEU A 222 16.01 10.29 0.20
CA LEU A 222 15.52 9.67 1.43
C LEU A 222 14.00 9.62 1.47
N ASP A 223 13.31 10.69 1.07
CA ASP A 223 11.85 10.72 1.01
C ASP A 223 11.29 9.69 0.01
N ARG A 224 11.93 9.57 -1.17
CA ARG A 224 11.58 8.53 -2.15
C ARG A 224 11.81 7.12 -1.62
N LEU A 225 12.91 6.91 -0.89
CA LEU A 225 13.20 5.61 -0.29
C LEU A 225 12.16 5.23 0.77
N ALA A 226 11.75 6.18 1.62
CA ALA A 226 10.71 5.96 2.61
C ALA A 226 9.37 5.58 1.96
N LEU A 227 9.00 6.26 0.87
CA LEU A 227 7.80 5.93 0.09
C LEU A 227 7.88 4.52 -0.51
N LEU A 228 9.02 4.14 -1.10
CA LEU A 228 9.23 2.80 -1.64
C LEU A 228 9.17 1.72 -0.56
N GLN A 229 9.80 1.95 0.60
CA GLN A 229 9.75 1.02 1.73
C GLN A 229 8.32 0.82 2.23
N ASN A 230 7.53 1.89 2.34
CA ASN A 230 6.13 1.81 2.73
C ASN A 230 5.29 1.03 1.71
N ASN A 231 5.51 1.26 0.41
CA ASN A 231 4.81 0.52 -0.65
C ASN A 231 5.15 -0.97 -0.65
N VAL A 232 6.44 -1.32 -0.46
CA VAL A 232 6.87 -2.72 -0.37
C VAL A 232 6.26 -3.39 0.86
N ARG A 233 6.28 -2.72 2.02
CA ARG A 233 5.63 -3.23 3.24
C ARG A 233 4.14 -3.47 3.00
N ALA A 234 3.44 -2.51 2.39
CA ALA A 234 2.01 -2.64 2.10
C ALA A 234 1.72 -3.82 1.16
N LEU A 235 2.51 -4.01 0.10
CA LEU A 235 2.34 -5.14 -0.83
C LEU A 235 2.58 -6.49 -0.15
N LEU A 236 3.60 -6.59 0.72
CA LEU A 236 3.88 -7.82 1.46
C LEU A 236 2.76 -8.14 2.44
N THR A 237 2.30 -7.15 3.23
CA THR A 237 1.15 -7.28 4.13
C THR A 237 -0.09 -7.73 3.37
N GLN A 238 -0.39 -7.10 2.24
CA GLN A 238 -1.54 -7.45 1.42
C GLN A 238 -1.46 -8.88 0.91
N THR A 239 -0.31 -9.29 0.38
CA THR A 239 -0.14 -10.65 -0.17
C THR A 239 -0.34 -11.71 0.91
N TYR A 240 0.20 -11.47 2.11
CA TYR A 240 0.03 -12.35 3.25
C TYR A 240 -1.43 -12.38 3.72
N GLU A 241 -2.03 -11.23 4.01
CA GLU A 241 -3.38 -11.15 4.57
C GLU A 241 -4.47 -11.63 3.60
N LEU A 242 -4.28 -11.49 2.29
CA LEU A 242 -5.23 -12.00 1.29
C LEU A 242 -5.32 -13.52 1.30
N HIS A 243 -4.20 -14.19 1.57
CA HIS A 243 -4.14 -15.64 1.72
C HIS A 243 -4.65 -16.07 3.10
N GLU A 244 -4.26 -15.33 4.14
CA GLU A 244 -4.48 -15.74 5.52
C GLU A 244 -5.92 -15.50 5.99
N TYR A 245 -6.60 -14.49 5.43
CA TYR A 245 -7.95 -14.10 5.82
C TYR A 245 -8.95 -14.20 4.64
N PRO A 246 -9.26 -15.43 4.18
CA PRO A 246 -10.20 -15.64 3.07
C PRO A 246 -11.66 -15.38 3.45
N ILE A 247 -11.96 -15.21 4.74
CA ILE A 247 -13.30 -14.94 5.27
C ILE A 247 -13.29 -13.74 6.24
N PRO A 248 -14.45 -13.11 6.53
CA PRO A 248 -14.51 -12.01 7.48
C PRO A 248 -14.07 -12.42 8.89
N ARG A 249 -13.25 -11.57 9.53
CA ARG A 249 -12.60 -11.88 10.81
C ARG A 249 -13.48 -11.52 12.00
N LEU A 250 -14.35 -10.53 11.83
CA LEU A 250 -15.19 -10.00 12.89
C LEU A 250 -16.60 -10.56 12.80
N PHE A 251 -17.03 -11.27 13.86
CA PHE A 251 -18.38 -11.83 13.94
C PHE A 251 -18.92 -11.88 15.36
N ILE A 252 -20.25 -11.98 15.46
CA ILE A 252 -20.98 -12.23 16.70
C ILE A 252 -21.91 -13.42 16.54
N VAL A 253 -22.34 -13.99 17.66
CA VAL A 253 -23.35 -15.04 17.68
C VAL A 253 -24.53 -14.58 18.51
N LEU A 254 -25.72 -14.71 17.94
CA LEU A 254 -26.97 -14.36 18.59
C LEU A 254 -27.95 -15.55 18.56
N PRO A 255 -28.88 -15.64 19.52
CA PRO A 255 -29.96 -16.62 19.48
C PRO A 255 -30.81 -16.47 18.21
N ASP A 256 -31.29 -17.59 17.67
CA ASP A 256 -32.30 -17.56 16.61
C ASP A 256 -33.68 -17.23 17.21
N ASN A 257 -34.14 -16.00 16.99
CA ASN A 257 -35.43 -15.51 17.46
C ASN A 257 -36.65 -16.32 16.97
N ARG A 258 -36.46 -17.24 16.00
CA ARG A 258 -37.53 -18.11 15.49
C ARG A 258 -37.80 -19.32 16.37
N SER A 259 -36.91 -19.63 17.31
CA SER A 259 -37.04 -20.80 18.19
C SER A 259 -37.26 -20.36 19.63
N PRO A 260 -38.13 -21.04 20.40
CA PRO A 260 -38.28 -20.75 21.82
C PRO A 260 -36.96 -20.99 22.55
N TRP A 261 -36.54 -20.00 23.33
CA TRP A 261 -35.30 -20.06 24.08
C TRP A 261 -35.43 -20.98 25.30
N ASN A 262 -34.58 -22.01 25.38
CA ASN A 262 -34.47 -22.87 26.55
C ASN A 262 -33.27 -22.45 27.42
N PRO A 263 -33.50 -21.83 28.59
CA PRO A 263 -32.41 -21.39 29.46
C PRO A 263 -31.72 -22.56 30.19
N MET A 264 -32.37 -23.72 30.31
CA MET A 264 -31.82 -24.87 31.05
C MET A 264 -30.86 -25.71 30.21
N ASN A 265 -31.03 -25.69 28.88
CA ASN A 265 -30.17 -26.41 27.95
C ASN A 265 -29.77 -25.51 26.78
N PHE A 266 -28.88 -24.55 27.05
CA PHE A 266 -28.58 -23.49 26.10
C PHE A 266 -27.96 -23.99 24.79
N LEU A 267 -27.13 -25.04 24.81
CA LEU A 267 -26.53 -25.63 23.60
C LEU A 267 -27.54 -26.30 22.68
N SER A 268 -28.75 -26.57 23.18
CA SER A 268 -29.87 -27.05 22.37
C SER A 268 -30.63 -25.92 21.68
N ASN A 269 -30.35 -24.66 22.03
CA ASN A 269 -30.91 -23.53 21.30
C ASN A 269 -30.25 -23.40 19.93
N LYS A 270 -31.01 -22.82 18.98
CA LYS A 270 -30.46 -22.47 17.68
C LYS A 270 -29.74 -21.12 17.79
N PHE A 271 -28.53 -21.08 17.26
CA PHE A 271 -27.72 -19.88 17.19
C PHE A 271 -27.41 -19.54 15.74
N ARG A 272 -27.28 -18.24 15.48
CA ARG A 272 -26.85 -17.73 14.19
C ARG A 272 -25.62 -16.86 14.35
N LEU A 273 -24.64 -17.08 13.48
CA LEU A 273 -23.46 -16.24 13.36
C LEU A 273 -23.77 -15.06 12.43
N TYR A 274 -23.32 -13.87 12.83
CA TYR A 274 -23.39 -12.67 12.03
C TYR A 274 -22.04 -12.02 11.87
N PHE A 275 -21.65 -11.73 10.63
CA PHE A 275 -20.43 -11.00 10.33
C PHE A 275 -20.63 -9.50 10.48
N LEU A 276 -19.56 -8.83 10.89
CA LEU A 276 -19.51 -7.41 11.13
C LEU A 276 -18.66 -6.73 10.06
N CYS A 277 -19.07 -5.54 9.67
CA CYS A 277 -18.29 -4.66 8.82
C CYS A 277 -17.12 -4.07 9.62
N GLU A 278 -15.91 -4.22 9.10
CA GLU A 278 -14.65 -3.75 9.70
C GLU A 278 -14.32 -2.30 9.31
N CYS A 279 -15.33 -1.48 8.99
CA CYS A 279 -15.10 -0.06 8.73
C CYS A 279 -14.85 0.70 10.04
N GLY A 280 -13.89 1.62 10.03
CA GLY A 280 -13.53 2.48 11.15
C GLY A 280 -12.93 3.80 10.70
N GLU A 281 -12.42 4.60 11.64
CA GLU A 281 -11.78 5.90 11.34
C GLU A 281 -10.58 5.75 10.37
N HIS A 282 -9.81 4.67 10.50
CA HIS A 282 -8.70 4.38 9.59
C HIS A 282 -9.16 4.06 8.15
N THR A 283 -10.44 3.75 7.95
CA THR A 283 -10.99 3.65 6.61
C THR A 283 -11.54 4.98 6.14
N GLN A 284 -11.72 5.99 7.00
CA GLN A 284 -12.39 7.26 6.74
C GLN A 284 -11.66 8.13 5.72
N SER A 285 -12.42 8.59 4.74
CA SER A 285 -12.03 9.61 3.81
C SER A 285 -12.50 10.97 4.30
N ILE A 286 -11.83 12.01 3.84
CA ILE A 286 -12.05 13.39 4.26
C ILE A 286 -13.50 13.85 3.98
N ASN A 287 -14.22 13.20 3.06
CA ASN A 287 -15.57 13.60 2.61
C ASN A 287 -16.64 12.50 2.75
N SER A 288 -16.37 11.44 3.53
CA SER A 288 -17.33 10.35 3.75
C SER A 288 -18.62 10.88 4.39
N LYS A 289 -19.76 10.63 3.75
CA LYS A 289 -21.08 10.92 4.34
C LYS A 289 -21.58 9.76 5.19
N ILE A 290 -21.04 8.57 4.97
CA ILE A 290 -21.43 7.37 5.71
C ILE A 290 -20.58 7.27 6.97
N PRO A 291 -21.21 7.13 8.16
CA PRO A 291 -20.47 6.85 9.39
C PRO A 291 -19.62 5.58 9.23
N ARG A 292 -18.34 5.64 9.64
CA ARG A 292 -17.42 4.49 9.60
C ARG A 292 -17.17 3.97 11.00
N HIS A 293 -18.04 3.07 11.43
CA HIS A 293 -17.91 2.33 12.69
C HIS A 293 -18.28 0.88 12.47
N ILE A 294 -17.76 -0.02 13.31
CA ILE A 294 -18.09 -1.45 13.24
C ILE A 294 -19.61 -1.62 13.36
N HIS A 295 -20.24 -2.34 12.43
CA HIS A 295 -21.69 -2.56 12.41
C HIS A 295 -22.06 -3.89 11.74
N LEU A 296 -23.32 -4.33 11.91
CA LEU A 296 -23.81 -5.54 11.26
C LEU A 296 -24.02 -5.34 9.76
N ALA A 297 -23.41 -6.20 8.95
CA ALA A 297 -23.70 -6.21 7.52
C ALA A 297 -25.12 -6.73 7.26
N LYS A 298 -25.73 -6.27 6.15
CA LYS A 298 -27.12 -6.56 5.79
C LYS A 298 -27.26 -8.01 5.30
N HIS A 299 -27.24 -8.99 6.19
CA HIS A 299 -27.38 -10.42 5.87
C HIS A 299 -28.25 -11.18 6.89
N GLY A 300 -28.79 -12.35 6.50
CA GLY A 300 -29.69 -13.13 7.37
C GLY A 300 -29.02 -13.89 8.52
N GLY A 301 -27.69 -14.03 8.49
CA GLY A 301 -26.91 -14.77 9.47
C GLY A 301 -26.83 -16.26 9.13
N TYR A 302 -25.85 -16.95 9.68
CA TYR A 302 -25.53 -18.34 9.34
C TYR A 302 -25.92 -19.29 10.45
N ASP A 303 -26.65 -20.35 10.12
CA ASP A 303 -26.96 -21.39 11.09
C ASP A 303 -25.66 -22.13 11.48
N ILE A 304 -25.40 -22.28 12.78
CA ILE A 304 -24.23 -23.02 13.27
C ILE A 304 -24.58 -24.51 13.31
N ALA A 305 -23.82 -25.35 12.61
CA ALA A 305 -24.10 -26.78 12.47
C ALA A 305 -23.84 -27.57 13.75
N ARG A 306 -22.80 -27.19 14.49
CA ARG A 306 -22.27 -27.87 15.67
C ARG A 306 -22.04 -26.86 16.80
N PRO A 307 -23.12 -26.38 17.47
CA PRO A 307 -23.01 -25.27 18.42
C PRO A 307 -22.10 -25.57 19.62
N LYS A 308 -22.10 -26.81 20.13
CA LYS A 308 -21.27 -27.19 21.27
C LYS A 308 -19.79 -27.04 20.96
N GLU A 309 -19.34 -27.68 19.90
CA GLU A 309 -17.96 -27.67 19.43
C GLU A 309 -17.54 -26.25 19.02
N PHE A 310 -18.45 -25.51 18.39
CA PHE A 310 -18.23 -24.11 18.05
C PHE A 310 -17.94 -23.25 19.29
N PHE A 311 -18.77 -23.34 20.35
CA PHE A 311 -18.56 -22.54 21.55
C PHE A 311 -17.37 -23.01 22.39
N GLN A 312 -16.98 -24.28 22.30
CA GLN A 312 -15.72 -24.75 22.88
C GLN A 312 -14.52 -24.09 22.19
N GLN A 313 -14.57 -23.91 20.87
CA GLN A 313 -13.46 -23.34 20.11
C GLN A 313 -13.45 -21.80 20.09
N TYR A 314 -14.60 -21.16 19.84
CA TYR A 314 -14.71 -19.71 19.63
C TYR A 314 -15.44 -18.98 20.74
N GLY A 315 -15.87 -19.67 21.82
CA GLY A 315 -16.69 -19.07 22.87
C GLY A 315 -16.01 -17.90 23.58
N SER A 316 -14.71 -18.01 23.88
CA SER A 316 -13.92 -16.94 24.49
C SER A 316 -13.87 -15.70 23.57
N TYR A 317 -13.56 -15.88 22.29
CA TYR A 317 -13.57 -14.82 21.29
C TYR A 317 -14.94 -14.14 21.20
N VAL A 318 -16.02 -14.94 21.07
CA VAL A 318 -17.39 -14.42 20.96
C VAL A 318 -17.73 -13.60 22.22
N LEU A 319 -17.37 -14.07 23.40
CA LEU A 319 -17.60 -13.35 24.66
C LEU A 319 -16.87 -12.00 24.69
N ILE A 320 -15.61 -11.96 24.26
CA ILE A 320 -14.82 -10.73 24.19
C ILE A 320 -15.49 -9.73 23.24
N VAL A 321 -15.79 -10.13 22.01
CA VAL A 321 -16.42 -9.27 21.01
C VAL A 321 -17.79 -8.77 21.50
N LEU A 322 -18.61 -9.66 22.07
CA LEU A 322 -19.92 -9.27 22.61
C LEU A 322 -19.79 -8.24 23.75
N ARG A 323 -18.82 -8.38 24.65
CA ARG A 323 -18.56 -7.40 25.70
C ARG A 323 -18.05 -6.07 25.14
N MET A 324 -17.14 -6.11 24.17
CA MET A 324 -16.64 -4.91 23.49
C MET A 324 -17.78 -4.11 22.88
N LEU A 325 -18.68 -4.81 22.18
CA LEU A 325 -19.84 -4.21 21.54
C LEU A 325 -20.88 -3.73 22.56
N LYS A 326 -21.16 -4.52 23.60
CA LYS A 326 -22.15 -4.19 24.64
C LYS A 326 -21.80 -2.91 25.37
N PHE A 327 -20.56 -2.82 25.85
CA PHE A 327 -20.13 -1.71 26.71
C PHE A 327 -19.55 -0.54 25.91
N GLY A 328 -19.20 -0.77 24.65
CA GLY A 328 -18.42 0.15 23.85
C GLY A 328 -16.99 0.24 24.41
N ILE A 329 -16.01 -0.17 23.63
CA ILE A 329 -14.60 -0.07 24.03
C ILE A 329 -13.83 0.63 22.92
N SER A 330 -12.99 1.59 23.31
CA SER A 330 -11.95 2.15 22.47
C SER A 330 -10.62 1.51 22.88
N VAL A 331 -10.08 0.62 22.05
CA VAL A 331 -8.73 0.05 22.25
C VAL A 331 -7.93 0.33 20.98
N ALA A 332 -6.75 0.95 21.13
CA ALA A 332 -5.79 1.16 20.05
C ALA A 332 -6.39 1.81 18.77
N GLY A 333 -7.31 2.77 18.93
CA GLY A 333 -7.97 3.45 17.81
C GLY A 333 -9.10 2.67 17.13
N ILE A 334 -9.43 1.47 17.62
CA ILE A 334 -10.66 0.76 17.25
C ILE A 334 -11.75 1.19 18.23
N VAL A 335 -12.62 2.09 17.79
CA VAL A 335 -13.86 2.42 18.51
C VAL A 335 -14.90 1.37 18.12
N ALA A 336 -15.15 0.42 19.00
CA ALA A 336 -16.35 -0.41 18.92
C ALA A 336 -17.46 0.38 19.60
N PRO A 337 -18.41 0.95 18.85
CA PRO A 337 -19.46 1.72 19.47
C PRO A 337 -20.39 0.79 20.25
N ALA A 338 -21.02 1.31 21.30
CA ALA A 338 -22.01 0.55 22.06
C ALA A 338 -23.14 0.05 21.14
N VAL A 339 -23.79 -1.05 21.51
CA VAL A 339 -24.83 -1.76 20.73
C VAL A 339 -25.89 -0.85 20.09
N SER A 340 -26.22 0.28 20.73
CA SER A 340 -27.15 1.28 20.21
C SER A 340 -26.76 1.84 18.83
N LEU A 341 -25.49 1.72 18.43
CA LEU A 341 -24.96 2.24 17.17
C LEU A 341 -24.63 1.14 16.15
N LEU A 342 -24.74 -0.16 16.49
CA LEU A 342 -24.42 -1.26 15.56
C LEU A 342 -25.39 -1.40 14.38
N VAL A 343 -26.45 -0.59 14.40
CA VAL A 343 -27.55 -0.62 13.46
C VAL A 343 -27.70 0.79 12.92
N ARG A 344 -27.36 1.02 11.65
CA ARG A 344 -27.63 2.29 10.97
C ARG A 344 -29.14 2.59 10.99
N ASP A 345 -29.52 3.82 11.36
CA ASP A 345 -30.91 4.29 11.33
C ASP A 345 -31.55 4.14 9.94
N ASP A 346 -30.78 4.34 8.88
CA ASP A 346 -31.23 4.20 7.49
C ASP A 346 -31.41 2.72 7.09
N ALA A 347 -30.74 1.78 7.78
CA ALA A 347 -31.03 0.35 7.65
C ALA A 347 -32.35 -0.02 8.34
N LEU A 348 -32.85 0.78 9.31
CA LEU A 348 -34.11 0.53 10.01
C LEU A 348 -35.34 0.76 9.11
N HIS A 349 -35.27 1.66 8.13
CA HIS A 349 -36.36 1.90 7.18
C HIS A 349 -36.49 0.80 6.11
N GLN A 350 -35.37 0.18 5.72
CA GLN A 350 -35.33 -0.93 4.74
C GLN A 350 -35.21 -2.32 5.39
N ALA A 351 -35.07 -2.37 6.72
CA ALA A 351 -34.97 -3.59 7.50
C ALA A 351 -36.20 -4.48 7.28
N THR A 352 -35.94 -5.72 6.88
CA THR A 352 -36.93 -6.79 7.01
C THR A 352 -37.43 -6.84 8.47
N SER A 353 -38.69 -7.21 8.70
CA SER A 353 -39.27 -7.32 10.05
C SER A 353 -38.39 -8.17 11.00
N SER A 354 -37.60 -9.10 10.45
CA SER A 354 -36.61 -9.89 11.16
C SER A 354 -35.47 -9.06 11.78
N LEU A 355 -34.97 -8.03 11.10
CA LEU A 355 -33.90 -7.18 11.64
C LEU A 355 -34.45 -6.23 12.71
N LYS A 356 -35.65 -5.66 12.54
CA LYS A 356 -36.32 -4.84 13.59
C LYS A 356 -36.54 -5.63 14.88
N MET A 357 -37.02 -6.87 14.75
CA MET A 357 -37.12 -7.79 15.90
C MET A 357 -35.76 -8.17 16.46
N LEU A 358 -34.75 -8.33 15.61
CA LEU A 358 -33.38 -8.56 16.06
C LEU A 358 -32.95 -7.38 16.94
N ILE A 359 -33.02 -6.14 16.47
CA ILE A 359 -32.53 -4.92 17.12
C ILE A 359 -33.09 -4.75 18.54
N GLY A 360 -34.40 -4.85 18.71
CA GLY A 360 -35.03 -4.78 20.05
C GLY A 360 -34.59 -5.91 20.98
N ASN A 361 -34.14 -7.03 20.40
CA ASN A 361 -33.66 -8.21 21.10
C ASN A 361 -32.13 -8.35 21.10
N ILE A 362 -31.34 -7.48 20.45
CA ILE A 362 -29.88 -7.66 20.34
C ILE A 362 -29.30 -7.59 21.75
N SER A 363 -29.59 -6.54 22.51
CA SER A 363 -29.07 -6.41 23.88
C SER A 363 -29.46 -7.60 24.76
N SER A 364 -30.73 -8.03 24.70
CA SER A 364 -31.21 -9.21 25.45
C SER A 364 -30.55 -10.51 24.98
N GLY A 365 -30.36 -10.68 23.67
CA GLY A 365 -29.72 -11.84 23.07
C GLY A 365 -28.22 -11.89 23.38
N MET A 366 -27.54 -10.74 23.40
CA MET A 366 -26.15 -10.63 23.83
C MET A 366 -26.03 -10.98 25.32
N ASP A 367 -26.92 -10.47 26.18
CA ASP A 367 -26.96 -10.82 27.59
C ASP A 367 -27.17 -12.31 27.81
N GLN A 368 -28.05 -12.92 27.01
CA GLN A 368 -28.29 -14.36 27.03
C GLN A 368 -27.02 -15.13 26.66
N VAL A 369 -26.36 -14.77 25.56
CA VAL A 369 -25.14 -15.47 25.10
C VAL A 369 -23.98 -15.27 26.07
N ILE A 370 -23.75 -14.04 26.56
CA ILE A 370 -22.73 -13.72 27.57
C ILE A 370 -22.93 -14.60 28.81
N ARG A 371 -24.14 -14.59 29.38
CA ARG A 371 -24.48 -15.38 30.57
C ARG A 371 -24.31 -16.88 30.30
N CYS A 372 -24.62 -17.35 29.10
CA CYS A 372 -24.45 -18.76 28.74
C CYS A 372 -22.99 -19.16 28.72
N ILE A 373 -22.14 -18.40 28.03
CA ILE A 373 -20.70 -18.69 27.94
C ILE A 373 -20.07 -18.64 29.33
N GLU A 374 -20.39 -17.63 30.14
CA GLU A 374 -19.92 -17.53 31.52
C GLU A 374 -20.33 -18.72 32.39
N ASN A 375 -21.58 -19.18 32.27
CA ASN A 375 -22.07 -20.34 33.03
C ASN A 375 -21.40 -21.66 32.61
N VAL A 376 -21.00 -21.80 31.34
CA VAL A 376 -20.22 -22.97 30.88
C VAL A 376 -18.84 -22.94 31.49
N SER A 377 -18.15 -21.80 31.39
CA SER A 377 -16.82 -21.63 31.94
C SER A 377 -16.80 -21.84 33.46
N ALA A 378 -17.86 -21.45 34.17
CA ALA A 378 -17.98 -21.68 35.61
C ALA A 378 -18.20 -23.16 35.99
N LYS A 379 -18.88 -23.94 35.14
CA LYS A 379 -19.17 -25.36 35.37
C LYS A 379 -17.99 -26.28 35.02
N GLU A 380 -17.08 -25.82 34.16
CA GLU A 380 -15.85 -26.55 33.81
C GLU A 380 -14.71 -26.35 34.83
N GLY A 381 -14.98 -25.70 35.97
CA GLY A 381 -14.04 -25.63 37.08
C GLY A 381 -13.67 -27.02 37.62
N VAL A 382 -12.35 -27.28 37.70
CA VAL A 382 -11.65 -28.38 38.40
C VAL A 382 -11.26 -29.60 37.54
N VAL A 383 -10.08 -29.54 36.91
CA VAL A 383 -8.95 -30.47 37.18
C VAL A 383 -7.62 -29.70 37.03
N ASP A 384 -7.03 -29.41 38.18
CA ASP A 384 -5.59 -29.30 38.50
C ASP A 384 -4.63 -28.36 37.73
N GLY A 385 -4.13 -27.35 38.45
CA GLY A 385 -2.68 -27.28 38.73
C GLY A 385 -1.71 -26.78 37.66
N HIS A 386 -2.14 -26.37 36.47
CA HIS A 386 -1.27 -25.64 35.55
C HIS A 386 -1.74 -24.19 35.40
N THR A 387 -1.10 -23.34 36.18
CA THR A 387 -0.94 -21.89 36.00
C THR A 387 -0.20 -21.60 34.69
N GLY A 388 -0.71 -22.13 33.58
CA GLY A 388 -0.25 -21.92 32.23
C GLY A 388 -1.13 -20.85 31.60
N GLN A 389 -0.73 -19.60 31.78
CA GLN A 389 -0.69 -18.67 30.67
C GLN A 389 -2.02 -18.43 29.94
N MET A 390 -2.91 -17.66 30.58
CA MET A 390 -3.98 -16.93 29.90
C MET A 390 -3.43 -15.76 29.05
N GLU A 391 -2.23 -15.93 28.46
CA GLU A 391 -1.53 -14.91 27.65
C GLU A 391 -1.68 -15.12 26.14
N SER A 392 -2.25 -16.23 25.66
CA SER A 392 -2.61 -16.32 24.24
C SER A 392 -4.00 -15.71 24.00
N ASN A 393 -4.17 -14.43 24.36
CA ASN A 393 -5.17 -13.55 23.76
C ASN A 393 -4.73 -13.15 22.32
N GLU A 394 -4.04 -14.06 21.63
CA GLU A 394 -3.73 -13.91 20.22
C GLU A 394 -5.08 -13.95 19.50
N GLY A 395 -5.39 -12.86 18.79
CA GLY A 395 -6.61 -12.78 17.99
C GLY A 395 -6.67 -13.97 17.04
N LEU A 396 -7.89 -14.38 16.65
CA LEU A 396 -8.12 -15.52 15.75
C LEU A 396 -7.12 -15.52 14.59
N GLU A 397 -6.31 -16.58 14.51
CA GLU A 397 -5.35 -16.73 13.42
C GLU A 397 -6.06 -17.12 12.12
N GLY A 398 -5.36 -17.00 10.98
CA GLY A 398 -5.95 -17.36 9.69
C GLY A 398 -6.40 -18.82 9.61
N ALA A 399 -5.70 -19.73 10.30
CA ALA A 399 -6.10 -21.14 10.39
C ALA A 399 -7.44 -21.32 11.11
N ASP A 400 -7.66 -20.63 12.23
CA ASP A 400 -8.91 -20.68 12.98
C ASP A 400 -10.08 -20.15 12.16
N LEU A 401 -9.84 -19.08 11.39
CA LEU A 401 -10.85 -18.51 10.50
C LEU A 401 -11.15 -19.44 9.32
N ARG A 402 -10.16 -20.12 8.74
CA ARG A 402 -10.43 -21.15 7.71
C ARG A 402 -11.30 -22.28 8.27
N GLN A 403 -11.12 -22.66 9.53
CA GLN A 403 -11.93 -23.69 10.17
C GLN A 403 -13.35 -23.21 10.51
N LEU A 404 -13.56 -21.91 10.75
CA LEU A 404 -14.86 -21.32 11.07
C LEU A 404 -15.93 -21.70 10.02
N GLU A 405 -15.55 -21.71 8.74
CA GLU A 405 -16.44 -22.06 7.63
C GLU A 405 -17.07 -23.45 7.81
N THR A 406 -16.34 -24.41 8.40
CA THR A 406 -16.82 -25.77 8.64
C THR A 406 -17.92 -25.86 9.70
N PHE A 407 -18.13 -24.80 10.47
CA PHE A 407 -19.23 -24.71 11.44
C PHE A 407 -20.48 -24.06 10.85
N LEU A 408 -20.41 -23.45 9.67
CA LEU A 408 -21.51 -22.68 9.08
C LEU A 408 -22.27 -23.53 8.06
N LYS A 409 -23.61 -23.53 8.16
CA LYS A 409 -24.48 -24.07 7.11
C LYS A 409 -24.60 -23.03 5.99
N ILE A 410 -23.66 -23.04 5.06
CA ILE A 410 -23.63 -22.11 3.92
C ILE A 410 -24.78 -22.45 2.98
N LYS A 411 -25.64 -21.46 2.72
CA LYS A 411 -26.77 -21.56 1.77
C LYS A 411 -26.54 -20.73 0.50
N ASP A 412 -25.53 -19.86 0.50
CA ASP A 412 -25.33 -18.89 -0.58
C ASP A 412 -24.47 -19.50 -1.69
N SER A 413 -25.06 -19.64 -2.88
CA SER A 413 -24.41 -20.17 -4.09
C SER A 413 -23.17 -19.38 -4.50
N ASN A 414 -23.12 -18.10 -4.13
CA ASN A 414 -22.11 -17.15 -4.61
C ASN A 414 -20.92 -17.01 -3.65
N ARG A 415 -20.92 -17.72 -2.51
CA ARG A 415 -19.85 -17.68 -1.48
C ARG A 415 -19.48 -16.27 -0.98
N VAL A 416 -20.35 -15.27 -1.14
CA VAL A 416 -20.13 -13.93 -0.58
C VAL A 416 -20.54 -13.98 0.90
N LEU A 417 -19.56 -14.18 1.77
CA LEU A 417 -19.81 -14.33 3.20
C LEU A 417 -20.29 -13.00 3.82
N GLY A 418 -21.60 -12.95 4.08
CA GLY A 418 -22.22 -11.93 4.93
C GLY A 418 -22.49 -10.63 4.19
N ASN A 419 -22.55 -10.66 2.85
CA ASN A 419 -22.64 -9.45 2.04
C ASN A 419 -21.52 -8.44 2.37
N LEU A 420 -20.35 -8.97 2.75
CA LEU A 420 -19.12 -8.23 2.97
C LEU A 420 -18.20 -8.39 1.76
N TYR A 421 -17.40 -7.35 1.52
CA TYR A 421 -16.51 -7.21 0.39
C TYR A 421 -15.12 -6.92 0.91
N ARG A 422 -14.12 -7.57 0.31
CA ARG A 422 -12.72 -7.31 0.63
C ARG A 422 -12.29 -5.97 0.04
N THR A 423 -11.62 -5.17 0.86
CA THR A 423 -10.91 -3.96 0.47
C THR A 423 -9.49 -4.01 1.04
N VAL A 424 -8.57 -3.23 0.48
CA VAL A 424 -7.19 -3.13 0.96
C VAL A 424 -6.93 -1.69 1.38
N THR A 425 -6.31 -1.48 2.55
CA THR A 425 -5.91 -0.13 3.00
C THR A 425 -4.61 0.32 2.35
N SER A 426 -4.24 1.60 2.52
CA SER A 426 -2.94 2.13 2.06
C SER A 426 -1.75 1.39 2.66
N GLU A 427 -1.90 0.82 3.86
CA GLU A 427 -0.88 0.04 4.55
C GLU A 427 -0.88 -1.45 4.13
N GLY A 428 -1.76 -1.84 3.21
CA GLY A 428 -1.85 -3.21 2.70
C GLY A 428 -2.75 -4.15 3.49
N HIS A 429 -3.40 -3.71 4.56
CA HIS A 429 -4.27 -4.58 5.36
C HIS A 429 -5.57 -4.90 4.61
N VAL A 430 -6.01 -6.16 4.69
CA VAL A 430 -7.24 -6.65 4.02
C VAL A 430 -8.43 -6.50 4.95
N LYS A 431 -9.42 -5.68 4.62
CA LYS A 431 -10.60 -5.47 5.46
C LYS A 431 -11.87 -5.96 4.81
N TRP A 432 -12.81 -6.40 5.62
CA TRP A 432 -14.14 -6.83 5.16
C TRP A 432 -15.17 -5.74 5.46
N VAL A 433 -15.64 -5.08 4.41
CA VAL A 433 -16.57 -3.95 4.53
C VAL A 433 -17.91 -4.26 3.87
N CYS A 434 -18.99 -3.63 4.34
CA CYS A 434 -20.31 -3.81 3.74
C CYS A 434 -20.37 -3.17 2.34
N ILE A 435 -21.38 -3.52 1.55
CA ILE A 435 -21.56 -2.99 0.20
C ILE A 435 -21.62 -1.46 0.15
N ASP A 436 -22.18 -0.81 1.17
CA ASP A 436 -22.32 0.64 1.22
C ASP A 436 -20.94 1.31 1.32
N HIS A 437 -20.09 0.83 2.24
CA HIS A 437 -18.71 1.31 2.40
C HIS A 437 -17.80 0.91 1.24
N TYR A 438 -18.00 -0.29 0.68
CA TYR A 438 -17.24 -0.73 -0.50
C TYR A 438 -17.46 0.22 -1.68
N ARG A 439 -18.72 0.58 -1.97
CA ARG A 439 -19.06 1.51 -3.05
C ARG A 439 -18.48 2.90 -2.80
N GLU A 440 -18.57 3.41 -1.58
CA GLU A 440 -18.02 4.73 -1.22
C GLU A 440 -16.51 4.78 -1.46
N ASN A 441 -15.77 3.77 -0.96
CA ASN A 441 -14.32 3.67 -1.19
C ASN A 441 -13.97 3.54 -2.67
N TYR A 442 -14.75 2.77 -3.45
CA TYR A 442 -14.52 2.62 -4.89
C TYR A 442 -14.70 3.95 -5.63
N HIS A 443 -15.78 4.68 -5.35
CA HIS A 443 -16.05 5.98 -5.95
C HIS A 443 -14.96 7.01 -5.63
N GLU A 444 -14.43 7.00 -4.40
CA GLU A 444 -13.34 7.89 -4.01
C GLU A 444 -12.02 7.54 -4.68
N THR A 445 -11.69 6.25 -4.75
CA THR A 445 -10.47 5.78 -5.41
C THR A 445 -10.49 6.16 -6.89
N ALA A 446 -11.62 5.93 -7.57
CA ALA A 446 -11.82 6.36 -8.95
C ALA A 446 -11.70 7.88 -9.08
N ALA A 447 -12.39 8.66 -8.23
CA ALA A 447 -12.36 10.11 -8.27
C ALA A 447 -10.97 10.72 -7.99
N LYS A 448 -10.15 10.08 -7.15
CA LYS A 448 -8.76 10.49 -6.91
C LYS A 448 -7.89 10.21 -8.14
N ALA A 449 -8.00 9.02 -8.73
CA ALA A 449 -7.27 8.68 -9.95
C ALA A 449 -7.58 9.66 -11.10
N PHE A 450 -8.82 10.18 -11.18
CA PHE A 450 -9.18 11.23 -12.14
C PHE A 450 -8.62 12.63 -11.82
N ARG A 451 -8.27 12.95 -10.58
CA ARG A 451 -7.67 14.25 -10.22
C ARG A 451 -6.14 14.25 -10.40
N ASP A 452 -5.53 13.10 -10.20
CA ASP A 452 -4.08 12.93 -10.23
C ASP A 452 -3.56 12.58 -11.65
N ALA A 453 -4.46 12.34 -12.62
CA ALA A 453 -4.19 12.12 -14.05
C ALA A 453 -4.39 13.41 -14.84
#